data_AF-A0A392RJD3-F1
#
_entry.id   AF-A0A392RJD3-F1
#
_cell.length_a   1.000
_cell.length_b   1.000
_cell.length_c   1.000
_cell.angle_alpha   90.00
_cell.angle_beta   90.00
_cell.angle_gamma   90.00
#
_symmetry.space_group_name_H-M   'P 1'
#
loop_
_entity.id
_entity.type
_entity.pdbx_description
1 polymer ?
#
loop_
_entity_poly.entity_id
_entity_poly.type
_entity_poly.pdbx_seq_one_letter_code
_entity_poly.pdbx_strand_id
1 'polypeptide(L)'
;IHDDVTLSDLKHQLNSLLHFRNQRRITEIEYRRPSVCSNGSLRYTGMKLQNDGYVRTMFSIFSRYMMKGPIELDTKLVRSVEDIMSNIIRLRTFDEITACMVRPEEDEVEAVNLSDP
;
A
#
# COMPACT_ATOMS: atom_id res chain seq x y z
N ILE A 1 -11.98 21.71 16.04
CA ILE A 1 -12.12 20.85 14.83
C ILE A 1 -11.01 21.30 13.88
N HIS A 2 -10.38 20.41 13.13
CA HIS A 2 -9.32 20.76 12.20
C HIS A 2 -9.92 21.45 10.96
N ASP A 3 -10.19 22.75 11.07
CA ASP A 3 -10.91 23.50 10.02
C ASP A 3 -10.01 23.79 8.79
N ASP A 4 -8.70 23.64 8.96
CA ASP A 4 -7.69 23.94 7.93
C ASP A 4 -7.20 22.71 7.15
N VAL A 5 -7.64 21.50 7.47
CA VAL A 5 -7.18 20.30 6.75
C VAL A 5 -7.84 20.23 5.38
N THR A 6 -7.03 20.27 4.32
CA THR A 6 -7.50 20.16 2.94
C THR A 6 -7.57 18.69 2.50
N LEU A 7 -8.28 18.43 1.40
CA LEU A 7 -8.28 17.13 0.75
C LEU A 7 -6.88 16.73 0.26
N SER A 8 -6.07 17.70 -0.14
CA SER A 8 -4.69 17.46 -0.55
C SER A 8 -3.84 16.97 0.63
N ASP A 9 -3.97 17.61 1.80
CA ASP A 9 -3.26 17.22 3.01
C ASP A 9 -3.65 15.81 3.46
N LEU A 10 -4.96 15.52 3.43
CA LEU A 10 -5.47 14.18 3.75
C LEU A 10 -4.91 13.12 2.80
N LYS A 11 -4.90 13.38 1.48
CA LYS A 11 -4.30 12.47 0.50
C LYS A 11 -2.80 12.29 0.74
N HIS A 12 -2.08 13.36 1.06
CA HIS A 12 -0.64 13.31 1.33
C HIS A 12 -0.33 12.45 2.56
N GLN A 13 -1.05 12.67 3.67
CA GLN A 13 -0.88 11.88 4.90
C GLN A 13 -1.24 10.41 4.68
N LEU A 14 -2.34 10.12 3.98
CA LEU A 14 -2.69 8.73 3.68
C LEU A 14 -1.64 8.07 2.77
N ASN A 15 -1.11 8.78 1.78
CA ASN A 15 -0.04 8.26 0.93
C ASN A 15 1.26 8.01 1.71
N SER A 16 1.60 8.84 2.71
CA SER A 16 2.80 8.62 3.53
C SER A 16 2.65 7.41 4.46
N LEU A 17 1.46 7.18 5.01
CA LEU A 17 1.16 5.99 5.81
C LEU A 17 1.21 4.71 4.98
N LEU A 18 0.81 4.78 3.71
CA LEU A 18 0.84 3.67 2.77
C LEU A 18 2.25 3.44 2.20
N HIS A 19 3.31 3.43 3.04
CA HIS A 19 4.72 3.14 2.71
C HIS A 19 4.90 1.78 2.00
N PHE A 20 4.42 1.70 0.77
CA PHE A 20 4.46 0.55 -0.08
C PHE A 20 5.43 0.88 -1.20
N ARG A 21 6.41 -0.02 -1.37
CA ARG A 21 7.41 -0.11 -2.45
C ARG A 21 6.85 0.07 -3.88
N ASN A 22 5.53 0.05 -4.00
CA ASN A 22 4.73 -0.07 -5.20
C ASN A 22 4.22 1.25 -5.79
N GLN A 23 4.66 2.42 -5.28
CA GLN A 23 4.35 3.76 -5.82
C GLN A 23 2.86 3.99 -6.12
N ARG A 24 1.97 3.40 -5.32
CA ARG A 24 0.52 3.52 -5.52
C ARG A 24 0.07 4.92 -5.11
N ARG A 25 -0.85 5.50 -5.88
CA ARG A 25 -1.42 6.82 -5.65
C ARG A 25 -2.90 6.70 -5.29
N ILE A 26 -3.33 7.41 -4.25
CA ILE A 26 -4.75 7.55 -3.92
C ILE A 26 -5.45 8.43 -4.96
N THR A 27 -6.49 7.90 -5.58
CA THR A 27 -7.32 8.64 -6.56
C THR A 27 -8.64 9.08 -5.95
N GLU A 28 -9.29 8.18 -5.22
CA GLU A 28 -10.59 8.42 -4.58
C GLU A 28 -10.49 8.07 -3.09
N ILE A 29 -11.16 8.88 -2.27
CA ILE A 29 -11.37 8.63 -0.83
C ILE A 29 -12.86 8.71 -0.58
N GLU A 30 -13.39 7.71 0.09
CA GLU A 30 -14.77 7.62 0.51
C GLU A 30 -14.83 7.48 2.03
N TYR A 31 -15.51 8.42 2.68
CA TYR A 31 -15.76 8.36 4.11
C TYR A 31 -16.95 7.46 4.39
N ARG A 32 -16.79 6.51 5.31
CA ARG A 32 -17.90 5.74 5.87
C ARG A 32 -18.63 6.59 6.89
N ARG A 33 -19.59 7.37 6.41
CA ARG A 33 -20.36 8.30 7.22
C ARG A 33 -21.31 7.55 8.16
N PRO A 34 -21.17 7.69 9.49
CA PRO A 34 -22.12 7.16 10.43
C PRO A 34 -23.41 7.99 10.46
N SER A 35 -24.51 7.30 10.71
CA SER A 35 -25.84 7.87 10.98
C SER A 35 -26.54 6.99 12.01
N VAL A 36 -27.33 7.60 12.89
CA VAL A 36 -28.11 6.87 13.90
C VAL A 36 -29.53 6.71 13.40
N CYS A 37 -29.99 5.47 13.30
CA CYS A 37 -31.37 5.15 12.96
C CYS A 37 -32.31 5.46 14.12
N SER A 38 -33.62 5.55 13.85
CA SER A 38 -34.65 5.78 14.88
C SER A 38 -34.65 4.75 16.01
N ASN A 39 -34.17 3.52 15.75
CA ASN A 39 -34.01 2.45 16.73
C ASN A 39 -32.66 2.50 17.50
N GLY A 40 -31.86 3.55 17.34
CA GLY A 40 -30.56 3.73 18.00
C GLY A 40 -29.39 2.97 17.36
N SER A 41 -29.64 2.14 16.34
CA SER A 41 -28.58 1.43 15.60
C SER A 41 -27.75 2.38 14.74
N LEU A 42 -26.47 2.05 14.57
CA LEU A 42 -25.56 2.81 13.72
C LEU A 42 -25.59 2.24 12.30
N ARG A 43 -25.78 3.11 11.31
CA ARG A 43 -25.71 2.79 9.89
C ARG A 43 -24.65 3.63 9.22
N TYR A 44 -23.87 3.00 8.35
CA TYR A 44 -22.83 3.66 7.60
C TYR A 44 -23.26 3.83 6.14
N THR A 45 -22.97 5.00 5.58
CA THR A 45 -23.19 5.32 4.17
C THR A 45 -21.91 5.89 3.59
N GLY A 46 -21.59 5.54 2.35
CA GLY A 46 -20.43 6.09 1.65
C GLY A 46 -20.62 7.57 1.30
N MET A 47 -19.59 8.38 1.56
CA MET A 47 -19.53 9.79 1.18
C MET A 47 -18.19 10.08 0.49
N LYS A 48 -18.22 10.29 -0.83
CA LYS A 48 -17.01 10.63 -1.60
C LYS A 48 -16.47 12.00 -1.19
N LEU A 49 -15.19 12.06 -0.84
CA LEU A 49 -14.51 13.30 -0.49
C LEU A 49 -13.96 13.97 -1.76
N GLN A 50 -14.77 14.83 -2.36
CA GLN A 50 -14.46 15.46 -3.66
C GLN A 50 -13.75 16.82 -3.53
N ASN A 51 -13.87 17.48 -2.38
CA ASN A 51 -13.27 18.78 -2.11
C ASN A 51 -13.11 19.01 -0.61
N ASP A 52 -12.47 20.11 -0.23
CA ASP A 52 -12.19 20.47 1.17
C ASP A 52 -13.47 20.67 2.01
N GLY A 53 -14.58 21.07 1.37
CA GLY A 53 -15.88 21.18 2.04
C GLY A 53 -16.38 19.83 2.56
N TYR A 54 -16.18 18.76 1.80
CA TYR A 54 -16.51 17.41 2.24
C TYR A 54 -15.57 16.92 3.36
N VAL A 55 -14.30 17.31 3.33
CA VAL A 55 -13.33 16.99 4.41
C VAL A 55 -13.73 17.69 5.72
N ARG A 56 -14.05 18.98 5.66
CA ARG A 56 -14.59 19.73 6.82
C ARG A 56 -15.88 19.09 7.34
N THR A 57 -16.77 18.67 6.44
CA THR A 57 -18.00 17.97 6.80
C THR A 57 -17.72 16.64 7.50
N MET A 58 -16.74 15.85 7.00
CA MET A 58 -16.31 14.60 7.62
C MET A 58 -15.84 14.83 9.07
N PHE A 59 -14.94 15.78 9.30
CA PHE A 59 -14.47 16.09 10.66
C PHE A 59 -15.60 16.61 11.56
N SER A 60 -16.51 17.42 11.02
CA SER A 60 -17.69 17.89 11.75
C SER A 60 -18.61 16.75 12.18
N ILE A 61 -18.81 15.75 11.31
CA ILE A 61 -19.58 14.54 11.62
C ILE A 61 -18.83 13.72 12.67
N PHE A 62 -17.53 13.51 12.50
CA PHE A 62 -16.73 12.76 13.46
C PHE A 62 -16.79 13.36 14.86
N SER A 63 -16.68 14.69 15.01
CA SER A 63 -16.81 15.33 16.32
C SER A 63 -18.16 15.07 17.01
N ARG A 64 -19.24 14.85 16.25
CA ARG A 64 -20.55 14.48 16.80
C ARG A 64 -20.65 13.00 17.19
N TYR A 65 -19.87 12.14 16.54
CA TYR A 65 -19.92 10.68 16.69
C TYR A 65 -18.64 10.07 17.27
N MET A 66 -17.73 10.87 17.84
CA MET A 66 -16.40 10.40 18.25
C MET A 66 -16.41 9.25 19.27
N MET A 67 -17.47 9.15 20.08
CA MET A 67 -17.64 8.03 21.02
C MET A 67 -18.04 6.71 20.36
N LYS A 68 -18.41 6.72 19.08
CA LYS A 68 -18.88 5.53 18.34
C LYS A 68 -17.77 4.77 17.62
N GLY A 69 -16.57 5.36 17.50
CA GLY A 69 -15.43 4.73 16.85
C GLY A 69 -14.57 5.74 16.09
N PRO A 70 -13.46 5.28 15.48
CA PRO A 70 -12.57 6.10 14.68
C PRO A 70 -13.21 6.53 13.34
N ILE A 71 -12.52 7.40 12.60
CA ILE A 71 -12.87 7.72 11.22
C ILE A 71 -12.52 6.52 10.33
N GLU A 72 -13.51 6.02 9.60
CA GLU A 72 -13.34 4.94 8.62
C GLU A 72 -13.32 5.52 7.19
N LEU A 73 -12.27 5.19 6.43
CA LEU A 73 -12.08 5.63 5.04
C LEU A 73 -11.84 4.42 4.14
N ASP A 74 -12.59 4.35 3.04
CA ASP A 74 -12.32 3.46 1.91
C ASP A 74 -11.53 4.25 0.85
N THR A 75 -10.47 3.67 0.29
CA THR A 75 -9.62 4.37 -0.68
C THR A 75 -9.39 3.56 -1.95
N LYS A 76 -9.34 4.25 -3.09
CA LYS A 76 -8.97 3.65 -4.38
C LYS A 76 -7.54 4.00 -4.73
N LEU A 77 -6.73 2.97 -4.85
CA LEU A 77 -5.31 3.07 -5.19
C LEU A 77 -5.10 2.69 -6.65
N VAL A 78 -4.32 3.49 -7.37
CA VAL A 78 -3.87 3.18 -8.74
C VAL A 78 -2.35 3.13 -8.79
N ARG A 79 -1.81 2.39 -9.75
CA ARG A 79 -0.38 2.36 -10.06
C ARG A 79 -0.21 2.74 -11.53
N SER A 80 0.82 3.52 -11.85
CA SER A 80 1.17 3.81 -13.26
C SER A 80 1.73 2.56 -13.93
N VAL A 81 1.70 2.51 -15.27
CA VAL A 81 2.29 1.39 -16.02
C VAL A 81 3.79 1.35 -15.78
N GLU A 82 4.44 2.50 -15.72
CA GLU A 82 5.87 2.67 -15.46
C GLU A 82 6.24 2.11 -14.08
N ASP A 83 5.46 2.45 -13.05
CA ASP A 83 5.65 1.95 -11.68
C ASP A 83 5.33 0.45 -11.57
N ILE A 84 4.43 -0.07 -12.41
CA ILE A 84 4.22 -1.53 -12.51
C ILE A 84 5.48 -2.16 -13.07
N MET A 85 5.96 -1.68 -14.22
CA MET A 85 7.12 -2.23 -14.92
C MET A 85 8.40 -2.14 -14.09
N SER A 86 8.60 -1.06 -13.34
CA SER A 86 9.77 -0.88 -12.45
C SER A 86 9.78 -1.85 -11.27
N ASN A 87 8.62 -2.33 -10.83
CA ASN A 87 8.47 -3.28 -9.74
C ASN A 87 8.41 -4.74 -10.20
N ILE A 88 8.33 -5.02 -11.50
CA ILE A 88 8.50 -6.37 -12.01
C ILE A 88 9.95 -6.76 -11.73
N ILE A 89 10.15 -7.79 -10.90
CA ILE A 89 11.47 -8.36 -10.63
C ILE A 89 12.12 -8.61 -11.99
N ARG A 90 13.29 -8.01 -12.22
CA ARG A 90 14.06 -8.17 -13.45
C ARG A 90 14.10 -9.66 -13.78
N LEU A 91 13.42 -10.05 -14.85
CA LEU A 91 13.54 -11.38 -15.41
C LEU A 91 15.02 -11.52 -15.78
N ARG A 92 15.71 -12.47 -15.14
CA ARG A 92 17.09 -12.79 -15.52
C ARG A 92 17.06 -13.20 -16.99
N THR A 93 18.01 -12.68 -17.77
CA THR A 93 18.19 -13.17 -19.14
C THR A 93 18.62 -14.64 -19.09
N PHE A 94 18.46 -15.37 -20.20
CA PHE A 94 18.92 -16.75 -20.29
C PHE A 94 20.41 -16.85 -19.88
N ASP A 95 21.25 -15.95 -20.39
CA ASP A 95 22.69 -15.91 -20.06
C ASP A 95 22.96 -15.69 -18.57
N GLU A 96 22.18 -14.83 -17.90
CA GLU A 96 22.29 -14.60 -16.45
C GLU A 96 21.84 -15.82 -15.64
N ILE A 97 20.90 -16.60 -16.16
CA ILE A 97 20.49 -17.87 -15.56
C ILE A 97 21.59 -18.90 -15.75
N THR A 98 22.11 -19.05 -16.97
CA THR A 98 23.19 -20.01 -17.31
C THR A 98 24.45 -19.72 -16.51
N ALA A 99 24.86 -18.46 -16.37
CA ALA A 99 26.03 -18.07 -15.59
C ALA A 99 25.92 -18.44 -14.10
N CYS A 100 24.72 -18.46 -13.52
CA CYS A 100 24.49 -18.94 -12.15
C CYS A 100 24.45 -20.47 -12.03
N MET A 101 24.23 -21.20 -13.14
CA MET A 101 24.15 -22.66 -13.15
C MET A 101 25.50 -23.34 -13.43
N VAL A 102 26.51 -22.59 -13.86
CA VAL A 102 27.88 -23.12 -13.98
C VAL A 102 28.41 -23.39 -12.56
N ARG A 103 28.52 -24.67 -12.20
CA ARG A 103 29.25 -25.09 -10.99
C ARG A 103 30.74 -24.75 -11.20
N PRO A 104 31.45 -24.20 -10.20
CA PRO A 104 32.91 -24.19 -10.26
C PRO A 104 33.36 -25.66 -10.38
N GLU A 105 34.21 -25.96 -11.38
CA GLU A 105 34.84 -27.26 -11.52
C GLU A 105 35.51 -27.59 -10.18
N GLU A 106 35.16 -28.76 -9.64
CA GLU A 106 35.67 -29.26 -8.37
C GLU A 106 37.19 -29.30 -8.45
N ASP A 107 37.86 -28.64 -7.49
CA ASP A 107 39.31 -28.65 -7.31
C ASP A 107 39.84 -30.08 -7.50
N GLU A 108 40.86 -30.22 -8.34
CA GLU A 108 41.54 -31.49 -8.63
C GLU A 108 41.83 -32.23 -7.33
N VAL A 109 41.07 -33.29 -7.06
CA VAL A 109 41.34 -34.20 -5.95
C VAL A 109 42.68 -34.89 -6.23
N GLU A 110 43.70 -34.46 -5.49
CA GLU A 110 45.04 -35.05 -5.50
C GLU A 110 44.92 -36.57 -5.33
N ALA A 111 45.37 -37.32 -6.34
CA ALA A 111 45.28 -38.78 -6.34
C ALA A 111 46.13 -39.33 -5.18
N VAL A 112 45.47 -39.85 -4.15
CA VAL A 112 46.13 -40.55 -3.05
C VAL A 112 46.68 -41.87 -3.59
N ASN A 113 47.99 -41.93 -3.82
CA ASN A 113 48.68 -43.15 -4.21
C ASN A 113 48.59 -44.19 -3.10
N LEU A 114 47.73 -45.20 -3.28
CA LEU A 114 47.71 -46.41 -2.48
C LEU A 114 48.72 -47.41 -3.05
N SER A 115 49.99 -47.19 -2.75
CA SER A 115 51.02 -48.22 -2.92
C SER A 115 52.08 -47.99 -1.85
N ASP A 116 52.04 -48.80 -0.79
CA ASP A 116 53.12 -49.75 -0.58
C ASP A 116 52.68 -50.90 0.36
N PRO A 117 53.12 -52.15 0.10
CA PRO A 117 52.80 -53.36 0.86
C PRO A 117 53.61 -53.55 2.16
#